data_AF-A0A800C8A7-F1
#
_entry.id   AF-A0A800C8A7-F1
#
_cell.length_a   1.000
_cell.length_b   1.000
_cell.length_c   1.000
_cell.angle_alpha   90.00
_cell.angle_beta   90.00
_cell.angle_gamma   90.00
#
_symmetry.space_group_name_H-M   'P 1'
#
loop_
_entity.id
_entity.type
_entity.pdbx_description
1 polymer ?
#
loop_
_entity_poly.entity_id
_entity_poly.type
_entity_poly.pdbx_seq_one_letter_code
_entity_poly.pdbx_strand_id
1 'polypeptide(L)'
;EQNFQYMIPILKEVELSEQDFIHLKDYATQKRLEFLCTPFDLPSVDVLTRLGVNAYKIASADLTNLELLEYVAAKGKPMLVSTGMSYWEEIEKSVSLLKDKNVPFVLLHCRSAYPVWPREVNLRMINRLREFGHPVGYSGHDVGIIIPLVAASMGACIIEKHITLDKKMRGPDHKISLEPYELKRLVRDIRVADQAVGKSKRFLLRGEILNRELFAKSLLAANDISAGTRITREMIKVQGPSKGLSPSRIGDLIGKVVQRDLQEGDYFLEEDIDGPCSLDLCNSFRSRWGLICRFSDFREMAAHGPKVIEFHLAEKDFRLGFRPNGSCHQELIVHVPEYIGDRLLDLCSGSEEIRAESVKMVQKTIDLTRIMAPHFQGKPKVIVHPGAMSLSAKLSKERLRQALVQSLREIDGGGVEILLENLPPYPWYFGGQWKGNYFMDAHEIRSFCEESGIHICFDLSHAALYCNAKEKDLSDFILVVKPLI
;
A
#
# COMPACT_ATOMS: atom_id res chain seq x y z
N GLU A 1 42.13 -23.78 -22.52
CA GLU A 1 41.75 -25.21 -22.50
C GLU A 1 41.44 -25.61 -21.07
N GLN A 2 40.15 -25.65 -20.68
CA GLN A 2 39.70 -26.32 -19.47
C GLN A 2 39.18 -27.69 -19.89
N ASN A 3 40.05 -28.69 -19.89
CA ASN A 3 39.62 -30.07 -20.14
C ASN A 3 39.00 -30.65 -18.87
N PHE A 4 38.06 -31.57 -19.03
CA PHE A 4 37.35 -32.24 -17.93
C PHE A 4 38.30 -32.86 -16.88
N GLN A 5 39.51 -33.24 -17.30
CA GLN A 5 40.59 -33.72 -16.43
C GLN A 5 41.02 -32.72 -15.33
N TYR A 6 40.87 -31.42 -15.57
CA TYR A 6 41.14 -30.38 -14.56
C TYR A 6 40.06 -30.32 -13.47
N MET A 7 38.81 -30.63 -13.81
CA MET A 7 37.67 -30.53 -12.90
C MET A 7 37.54 -31.73 -11.96
N ILE A 8 37.89 -32.94 -12.42
CA ILE A 8 37.73 -34.18 -11.63
C ILE A 8 38.36 -34.08 -10.22
N PRO A 9 39.61 -33.62 -10.04
CA PRO A 9 40.19 -33.51 -8.71
C PRO A 9 39.44 -32.54 -7.80
N ILE A 10 38.94 -31.43 -8.34
CA ILE A 10 38.17 -30.44 -7.59
C ILE A 10 36.83 -31.04 -7.17
N LEU A 11 36.14 -31.75 -8.06
CA LEU A 11 34.87 -32.41 -7.76
C LEU A 11 35.03 -33.47 -6.66
N LYS A 12 36.09 -34.28 -6.72
CA LYS A 12 36.41 -35.26 -5.67
C LYS A 12 36.71 -34.62 -4.32
N GLU A 13 37.33 -33.45 -4.31
CA GLU A 13 37.66 -32.72 -3.07
C GLU A 13 36.40 -32.18 -2.37
N VAL A 14 35.36 -31.83 -3.13
CA VAL A 14 34.12 -31.22 -2.62
C VAL A 14 32.93 -32.19 -2.61
N GLU A 15 33.17 -33.47 -2.90
CA GLU A 15 32.15 -34.51 -2.92
C GLU A 15 31.63 -34.77 -1.50
N LEU A 16 30.31 -34.76 -1.36
CA LEU A 16 29.62 -34.99 -0.09
C LEU A 16 29.02 -36.39 -0.08
N SER A 17 29.03 -37.03 1.09
CA SER A 17 28.37 -38.33 1.27
C SER A 17 26.85 -38.18 1.34
N GLU A 18 26.09 -39.27 1.12
CA GLU A 18 24.63 -39.28 1.33
C GLU A 18 24.26 -38.80 2.75
N GLN A 19 25.07 -39.13 3.76
CA GLN A 19 24.85 -38.71 5.15
C GLN A 19 25.01 -37.19 5.32
N ASP A 20 25.96 -36.57 4.62
CA ASP A 20 26.13 -35.11 4.64
C ASP A 20 24.91 -34.41 4.04
N PHE A 21 24.33 -34.95 2.96
CA PHE A 21 23.09 -34.42 2.38
C PHE A 21 21.90 -34.52 3.34
N ILE A 22 21.79 -35.61 4.12
CA ILE A 22 20.77 -35.75 5.19
C ILE A 22 20.96 -34.62 6.21
N HIS A 23 22.18 -34.44 6.73
CA HIS A 23 22.48 -33.40 7.71
C HIS A 23 22.19 -31.98 7.18
N LEU A 24 22.52 -31.70 5.92
CA LEU A 24 22.26 -30.41 5.28
C LEU A 24 20.75 -30.15 5.15
N LYS A 25 19.97 -31.15 4.75
CA LYS A 25 18.50 -31.05 4.67
C LYS A 25 17.87 -30.78 6.03
N ASP A 26 18.32 -31.48 7.07
CA ASP A 26 17.83 -31.29 8.43
C ASP A 26 18.16 -29.88 8.94
N TYR A 27 19.38 -29.42 8.70
CA TYR A 27 19.80 -28.07 9.07
C TYR A 27 18.99 -26.99 8.33
N ALA A 28 18.78 -27.13 7.03
CA ALA A 28 17.94 -26.23 6.24
C ALA A 28 16.51 -26.18 6.79
N THR A 29 15.93 -27.33 7.12
CA THR A 29 14.59 -27.44 7.72
C THR A 29 14.50 -26.71 9.05
N GLN A 30 15.50 -26.87 9.94
CA GLN A 30 15.58 -26.14 11.21
C GLN A 30 15.65 -24.62 11.01
N LYS A 31 16.30 -24.17 9.92
CA LYS A 31 16.36 -22.75 9.53
C LYS A 31 15.14 -22.28 8.73
N ARG A 32 14.13 -23.13 8.55
CA ARG A 32 12.91 -22.87 7.76
C ARG A 32 13.23 -22.52 6.30
N LEU A 33 14.21 -23.21 5.74
CA LEU A 33 14.60 -23.14 4.34
C LEU A 33 14.20 -24.43 3.63
N GLU A 34 13.77 -24.31 2.38
CA GLU A 34 13.53 -25.45 1.52
C GLU A 34 14.88 -26.01 1.02
N PHE A 35 15.04 -27.33 1.08
CA PHE A 35 16.25 -28.00 0.59
C PHE A 35 15.99 -28.58 -0.81
N LEU A 36 16.73 -28.08 -1.80
CA LEU A 36 16.72 -28.59 -3.18
C LEU A 36 18.13 -29.02 -3.57
N CYS A 37 18.21 -30.01 -4.46
CA CYS A 37 19.47 -30.49 -5.02
C CYS A 37 19.27 -30.87 -6.50
N THR A 38 20.35 -30.79 -7.28
CA THR A 38 20.37 -31.12 -8.72
C THR A 38 20.96 -32.52 -8.89
N PRO A 39 20.18 -33.54 -9.30
CA PRO A 39 20.75 -34.83 -9.66
C PRO A 39 21.37 -34.76 -11.05
N PHE A 40 22.53 -35.39 -11.23
CA PHE A 40 23.23 -35.48 -12.52
C PHE A 40 23.13 -36.88 -13.17
N ASP A 41 22.55 -37.85 -12.46
CA ASP A 41 22.36 -39.22 -12.92
C ASP A 41 21.17 -39.90 -12.21
N LEU A 42 20.75 -41.07 -12.71
CA LEU A 42 19.61 -41.82 -12.16
C LEU A 42 19.82 -42.23 -10.69
N PRO A 43 20.99 -42.72 -10.25
CA PRO A 43 21.24 -43.00 -8.83
C PRO A 43 21.04 -41.78 -7.93
N SER A 44 21.51 -40.60 -8.36
CA SER A 44 21.31 -39.34 -7.63
C SER A 44 19.82 -38.99 -7.53
N VAL A 45 19.02 -39.22 -8.58
CA VAL A 45 17.56 -39.05 -8.50
C VAL A 45 16.97 -39.93 -7.40
N ASP A 46 17.39 -41.19 -7.31
CA ASP A 46 16.88 -42.10 -6.28
C ASP A 46 17.31 -41.71 -4.87
N VAL A 47 18.54 -41.21 -4.69
CA VAL A 47 19.01 -40.61 -3.42
C VAL A 47 18.08 -39.45 -3.03
N LEU A 48 17.87 -38.48 -3.92
CA LEU A 48 17.02 -37.31 -3.64
C LEU A 48 15.56 -37.70 -3.40
N THR A 49 15.07 -38.75 -4.07
CA THR A 49 13.73 -39.30 -3.84
C THR A 49 13.61 -39.87 -2.42
N ARG A 50 14.60 -40.64 -1.96
CA ARG A 50 14.65 -41.16 -0.58
C ARG A 50 14.77 -40.03 0.44
N LEU A 51 15.54 -38.98 0.13
CA LEU A 51 15.63 -37.78 0.97
C LEU A 51 14.31 -37.01 1.05
N GLY A 52 13.39 -37.21 0.11
CA GLY A 52 12.08 -36.57 0.11
C GLY A 52 12.14 -35.09 -0.21
N VAL A 53 12.88 -34.72 -1.27
CA VAL A 53 12.88 -33.33 -1.78
C VAL A 53 11.51 -32.94 -2.34
N ASN A 54 11.14 -31.66 -2.21
CA ASN A 54 9.84 -31.17 -2.67
C ASN A 54 9.81 -30.81 -4.17
N ALA A 55 10.98 -30.64 -4.80
CA ALA A 55 11.15 -30.41 -6.23
C ALA A 55 12.54 -30.86 -6.70
N TYR A 56 12.70 -31.09 -8.00
CA TYR A 56 13.99 -31.40 -8.62
C TYR A 56 14.49 -30.24 -9.46
N LYS A 57 15.75 -29.87 -9.29
CA LYS A 57 16.44 -28.95 -10.21
C LYS A 57 17.06 -29.78 -11.33
N ILE A 58 16.87 -29.39 -12.59
CA ILE A 58 17.56 -29.99 -13.74
C ILE A 58 18.64 -29.02 -14.24
N ALA A 59 19.88 -29.46 -14.31
CA ALA A 59 20.99 -28.67 -14.82
C ALA A 59 20.80 -28.34 -16.32
N SER A 60 21.39 -27.24 -16.77
CA SER A 60 21.41 -26.91 -18.21
C SER A 60 22.09 -27.99 -19.05
N ALA A 61 23.06 -28.72 -18.48
CA ALA A 61 23.75 -29.83 -19.13
C ALA A 61 22.83 -31.04 -19.39
N ASP A 62 21.77 -31.18 -18.60
CA ASP A 62 20.86 -32.33 -18.64
C ASP A 62 19.54 -32.01 -19.34
N LEU A 63 19.37 -30.82 -19.92
CA LEU A 63 18.14 -30.48 -20.64
C LEU A 63 17.86 -31.46 -21.79
N THR A 64 18.89 -31.84 -22.53
CA THR A 64 18.78 -32.77 -23.67
C THR A 64 18.84 -34.23 -23.25
N ASN A 65 19.07 -34.52 -21.96
CA ASN A 65 19.08 -35.86 -21.40
C ASN A 65 17.65 -36.33 -21.14
N LEU A 66 16.95 -36.68 -22.22
CA LEU A 66 15.51 -37.00 -22.18
C LEU A 66 15.20 -38.21 -21.28
N GLU A 67 16.11 -39.19 -21.18
CA GLU A 67 15.98 -40.34 -20.29
C GLU A 67 15.97 -39.91 -18.82
N LEU A 68 16.90 -39.03 -18.43
CA LEU A 68 16.93 -38.47 -17.08
C LEU A 68 15.68 -37.62 -16.80
N LEU A 69 15.26 -36.78 -17.75
CA LEU A 69 14.03 -35.98 -17.61
C LEU A 69 12.80 -36.86 -17.40
N GLU A 70 12.64 -37.92 -18.19
CA GLU A 70 11.53 -38.86 -18.04
C GLU A 70 11.59 -39.58 -16.69
N TYR A 71 12.77 -39.99 -16.25
CA TYR A 71 12.96 -40.65 -14.96
C TYR A 71 12.61 -39.74 -13.76
N VAL A 72 13.03 -38.46 -13.82
CA VAL A 72 12.68 -37.48 -12.79
C VAL A 72 11.19 -37.15 -12.83
N ALA A 73 10.61 -36.98 -14.02
CA ALA A 73 9.19 -36.71 -14.20
C ALA A 73 8.33 -37.84 -13.59
N ALA A 74 8.74 -39.10 -13.72
CA ALA A 74 8.05 -40.25 -13.13
C ALA A 74 7.96 -40.20 -11.59
N LYS A 75 8.78 -39.39 -10.91
CA LYS A 75 8.70 -39.20 -9.45
C LYS A 75 7.54 -38.27 -9.03
N GLY A 76 6.88 -37.60 -9.99
CA GLY A 76 5.66 -36.83 -9.76
C GLY A 76 5.83 -35.55 -8.95
N LYS A 77 7.06 -35.02 -8.86
CA LYS A 77 7.37 -33.76 -8.17
C LYS A 77 7.65 -32.64 -9.16
N PRO A 78 7.41 -31.36 -8.78
CA PRO A 78 7.75 -30.23 -9.64
C PRO A 78 9.22 -30.18 -10.06
N MET A 79 9.48 -29.65 -11.26
CA MET A 79 10.83 -29.56 -11.84
C MET A 79 11.23 -28.11 -12.14
N LEU A 80 12.46 -27.73 -11.81
CA LEU A 80 13.07 -26.44 -12.13
C LEU A 80 14.13 -26.66 -13.22
N VAL A 81 13.80 -26.39 -14.47
CA VAL A 81 14.57 -26.83 -15.63
C VAL A 81 15.35 -25.66 -16.24
N SER A 82 16.67 -25.66 -16.13
CA SER A 82 17.49 -24.61 -16.75
C SER A 82 17.69 -24.87 -18.23
N THR A 83 17.66 -23.80 -19.03
CA THR A 83 17.72 -23.88 -20.50
C THR A 83 19.04 -23.37 -21.09
N GLY A 84 20.12 -23.34 -20.29
CA GLY A 84 21.44 -22.94 -20.78
C GLY A 84 22.01 -23.96 -21.77
N MET A 85 23.02 -23.54 -22.56
CA MET A 85 23.74 -24.41 -23.52
C MET A 85 22.87 -25.09 -24.60
N SER A 86 21.61 -24.69 -24.75
CA SER A 86 20.66 -25.39 -25.59
C SER A 86 20.15 -24.50 -26.73
N TYR A 87 19.93 -25.10 -27.89
CA TYR A 87 19.20 -24.49 -28.99
C TYR A 87 17.69 -24.46 -28.71
N TRP A 88 16.96 -23.66 -29.48
CA TRP A 88 15.52 -23.50 -29.25
C TRP A 88 14.76 -24.82 -29.48
N GLU A 89 15.14 -25.56 -30.52
CA GLU A 89 14.54 -26.84 -30.91
C GLU A 89 14.76 -27.92 -29.83
N GLU A 90 15.86 -27.84 -29.09
CA GLU A 90 16.15 -28.73 -27.96
C GLU A 90 15.26 -28.40 -26.76
N ILE A 91 15.07 -27.11 -26.46
CA ILE A 91 14.13 -26.66 -25.43
C ILE A 91 12.70 -27.13 -25.77
N GLU A 92 12.27 -26.98 -27.03
CA GLU A 92 10.95 -27.42 -27.49
C GLU A 92 10.73 -28.92 -27.27
N LYS A 93 11.73 -29.75 -27.59
CA LYS A 93 11.67 -31.21 -27.37
C LYS A 93 11.52 -31.55 -25.90
N SER A 94 12.33 -30.96 -25.02
CA SER A 94 12.27 -31.23 -23.58
C SER A 94 10.96 -30.74 -22.97
N VAL A 95 10.46 -29.57 -23.40
CA VAL A 95 9.15 -29.05 -22.98
C VAL A 95 8.02 -29.97 -23.44
N SER A 96 8.06 -30.48 -24.67
CA SER A 96 7.05 -31.42 -25.18
C SER A 96 7.00 -32.68 -24.32
N LEU A 97 8.16 -33.29 -24.03
CA LEU A 97 8.26 -34.45 -23.17
C LEU A 97 7.65 -34.19 -21.78
N LEU A 98 8.01 -33.08 -21.14
CA LEU A 98 7.50 -32.75 -19.80
C LEU A 98 5.99 -32.49 -19.77
N LYS A 99 5.45 -31.88 -20.84
CA LYS A 99 4.00 -31.71 -21.03
C LYS A 99 3.30 -33.07 -21.19
N ASP A 100 3.86 -33.97 -21.99
CA ASP A 100 3.31 -35.31 -22.22
C ASP A 100 3.30 -36.14 -20.92
N LYS A 101 4.29 -35.95 -20.04
CA LYS A 101 4.34 -36.58 -18.71
C LYS A 101 3.44 -35.91 -17.69
N ASN A 102 2.81 -34.77 -18.02
CA ASN A 102 1.88 -34.03 -17.17
C ASN A 102 2.46 -33.67 -15.78
N VAL A 103 3.75 -33.31 -15.74
CA VAL A 103 4.44 -32.91 -14.50
C VAL A 103 4.54 -31.38 -14.44
N PRO A 104 4.30 -30.73 -13.29
CA PRO A 104 4.53 -29.31 -13.15
C PRO A 104 6.01 -28.95 -13.33
N PHE A 105 6.33 -27.99 -14.19
CA PHE A 105 7.70 -27.49 -14.32
C PHE A 105 7.76 -25.97 -14.51
N VAL A 106 8.93 -25.42 -14.17
CA VAL A 106 9.31 -24.02 -14.39
C VAL A 106 10.56 -24.01 -15.26
N LEU A 107 10.57 -23.18 -16.30
CA LEU A 107 11.76 -22.99 -17.14
C LEU A 107 12.62 -21.89 -16.55
N LEU A 108 13.93 -22.09 -16.43
CA LEU A 108 14.86 -21.06 -15.98
C LEU A 108 15.70 -20.60 -17.16
N HIS A 109 15.51 -19.33 -17.57
CA HIS A 109 16.41 -18.69 -18.50
C HIS A 109 17.82 -18.67 -17.92
N CYS A 110 18.79 -19.20 -18.65
CA CYS A 110 20.14 -19.39 -18.17
C CYS A 110 21.14 -19.22 -19.31
N ARG A 111 22.29 -18.61 -18.99
CA ARG A 111 23.48 -18.62 -19.86
C ARG A 111 24.59 -19.28 -19.05
N SER A 112 25.00 -20.48 -19.43
CA SER A 112 26.04 -21.26 -18.74
C SER A 112 27.46 -20.79 -19.12
N ALA A 113 27.70 -19.49 -18.98
CA ALA A 113 29.00 -18.86 -19.06
C ALA A 113 29.32 -18.25 -17.70
N TYR A 114 30.53 -18.51 -17.18
CA TYR A 114 30.90 -18.24 -15.79
C TYR A 114 32.15 -17.34 -15.76
N PRO A 115 32.00 -16.00 -15.63
CA PRO A 115 30.77 -15.24 -15.64
C PRO A 115 30.20 -15.00 -17.04
N VAL A 116 28.91 -14.66 -17.11
CA VAL A 116 28.27 -14.13 -18.33
C VAL A 116 28.30 -12.60 -18.32
N TRP A 117 28.74 -11.98 -19.41
CA TRP A 117 28.73 -10.52 -19.55
C TRP A 117 27.31 -9.99 -19.77
N PRO A 118 26.95 -8.80 -19.27
CA PRO A 118 25.58 -8.25 -19.40
C PRO A 118 25.02 -8.26 -20.82
N ARG A 119 25.86 -7.97 -21.84
CA ARG A 119 25.47 -7.97 -23.26
C ARG A 119 25.09 -9.36 -23.81
N GLU A 120 25.44 -10.43 -23.12
CA GLU A 120 25.27 -11.83 -23.55
C GLU A 120 24.18 -12.55 -22.74
N VAL A 121 23.60 -11.90 -21.72
CA VAL A 121 22.56 -12.48 -20.86
C VAL A 121 21.28 -12.75 -21.64
N ASN A 122 20.87 -11.82 -22.51
CA ASN A 122 19.66 -11.91 -23.33
C ASN A 122 18.35 -12.14 -22.50
N LEU A 123 18.05 -11.25 -21.54
CA LEU A 123 16.86 -11.37 -20.67
C LEU A 123 15.52 -11.38 -21.41
N ARG A 124 15.44 -10.91 -22.66
CA ARG A 124 14.22 -11.01 -23.49
C ARG A 124 13.78 -12.46 -23.71
N MET A 125 14.68 -13.43 -23.57
CA MET A 125 14.36 -14.85 -23.64
C MET A 125 13.35 -15.29 -22.56
N ILE A 126 13.27 -14.58 -21.42
CA ILE A 126 12.25 -14.84 -20.38
C ILE A 126 10.84 -14.74 -20.96
N ASN A 127 10.58 -13.74 -21.81
CA ASN A 127 9.28 -13.55 -22.44
C ASN A 127 9.00 -14.65 -23.48
N ARG A 128 10.02 -15.03 -24.27
CA ARG A 128 9.88 -16.09 -25.27
C ARG A 128 9.62 -17.46 -24.63
N LEU A 129 10.34 -17.81 -23.57
CA LEU A 129 10.08 -19.05 -22.81
C LEU A 129 8.68 -19.08 -22.20
N ARG A 130 8.11 -17.91 -21.85
CA ARG A 130 6.76 -17.82 -21.28
C ARG A 130 5.68 -18.20 -22.29
N GLU A 131 5.96 -18.12 -23.59
CA GLU A 131 5.05 -18.55 -24.67
C GLU A 131 4.73 -20.05 -24.60
N PHE A 132 5.56 -20.86 -23.92
CA PHE A 132 5.24 -22.26 -23.66
C PHE A 132 4.06 -22.46 -22.69
N GLY A 133 3.57 -21.39 -22.03
CA GLY A 133 2.44 -21.44 -21.10
C GLY A 133 2.80 -21.89 -19.69
N HIS A 134 4.09 -21.89 -19.35
CA HIS A 134 4.60 -22.27 -18.03
C HIS A 134 5.29 -21.10 -17.32
N PRO A 135 5.39 -21.11 -15.97
CA PRO A 135 6.17 -20.12 -15.25
C PRO A 135 7.63 -20.13 -15.71
N VAL A 136 8.25 -18.97 -15.71
CA VAL A 136 9.64 -18.78 -16.12
C VAL A 136 10.40 -18.08 -15.01
N GLY A 137 11.57 -18.60 -14.66
CA GLY A 137 12.53 -17.97 -13.77
C GLY A 137 13.83 -17.61 -14.48
N TYR A 138 14.84 -17.25 -13.70
CA TYR A 138 16.18 -16.89 -14.14
C TYR A 138 17.23 -17.57 -13.27
N SER A 139 18.18 -18.26 -13.89
CA SER A 139 19.35 -18.86 -13.26
C SER A 139 20.60 -18.16 -13.79
N GLY A 140 21.24 -17.38 -12.92
CA GLY A 140 22.20 -16.35 -13.32
C GLY A 140 23.64 -16.62 -12.89
N HIS A 141 24.56 -16.51 -13.86
CA HIS A 141 26.01 -16.56 -13.65
C HIS A 141 26.69 -15.21 -13.89
N ASP A 142 25.91 -14.14 -13.94
CA ASP A 142 26.36 -12.76 -14.03
C ASP A 142 27.02 -12.29 -12.71
N VAL A 143 27.82 -11.23 -12.77
CA VAL A 143 28.39 -10.63 -11.55
C VAL A 143 27.42 -9.61 -10.97
N GLY A 144 27.17 -9.72 -9.66
CA GLY A 144 26.36 -8.76 -8.91
C GLY A 144 24.86 -9.03 -8.98
N ILE A 145 24.06 -7.98 -8.72
CA ILE A 145 22.62 -8.11 -8.42
C ILE A 145 21.70 -7.45 -9.46
N ILE A 146 22.25 -6.68 -10.39
CA ILE A 146 21.46 -5.85 -11.32
C ILE A 146 20.66 -6.73 -12.27
N ILE A 147 21.32 -7.72 -12.87
CA ILE A 147 20.69 -8.62 -13.85
C ILE A 147 19.55 -9.45 -13.23
N PRO A 148 19.72 -10.12 -12.07
CA PRO A 148 18.61 -10.84 -11.45
C PRO A 148 17.46 -9.92 -11.00
N LEU A 149 17.74 -8.67 -10.58
CA LEU A 149 16.70 -7.68 -10.28
C LEU A 149 15.87 -7.32 -11.54
N VAL A 150 16.54 -7.08 -12.66
CA VAL A 150 15.87 -6.80 -13.94
C VAL A 150 15.09 -8.04 -14.41
N ALA A 151 15.66 -9.24 -14.28
CA ALA A 151 14.97 -10.49 -14.61
C ALA A 151 13.67 -10.65 -13.81
N ALA A 152 13.71 -10.41 -12.49
CA ALA A 152 12.52 -10.43 -11.63
C ALA A 152 11.47 -9.41 -12.11
N SER A 153 11.92 -8.19 -12.43
CA SER A 153 11.05 -7.11 -12.94
C SER A 153 10.45 -7.43 -14.32
N MET A 154 11.10 -8.29 -15.12
CA MET A 154 10.58 -8.81 -16.39
C MET A 154 9.63 -10.02 -16.21
N GLY A 155 9.27 -10.33 -14.96
CA GLY A 155 8.34 -11.39 -14.61
C GLY A 155 8.98 -12.78 -14.48
N ALA A 156 10.28 -12.85 -14.17
CA ALA A 156 10.88 -14.10 -13.70
C ALA A 156 10.36 -14.42 -12.29
N CYS A 157 9.68 -15.57 -12.12
CA CYS A 157 9.07 -15.95 -10.84
C CYS A 157 10.03 -16.68 -9.88
N ILE A 158 11.20 -17.12 -10.38
CA ILE A 158 12.28 -17.73 -9.61
C ILE A 158 13.58 -17.04 -9.98
N ILE A 159 14.41 -16.70 -8.98
CA ILE A 159 15.77 -16.18 -9.17
C ILE A 159 16.74 -17.13 -8.49
N GLU A 160 17.66 -17.69 -9.26
CA GLU A 160 18.73 -18.57 -8.80
C GLU A 160 20.09 -17.89 -9.01
N LYS A 161 20.89 -17.83 -7.94
CA LYS A 161 22.25 -17.27 -7.92
C LYS A 161 23.12 -18.13 -7.01
N HIS A 162 24.38 -18.31 -7.39
CA HIS A 162 25.37 -18.87 -6.48
C HIS A 162 25.63 -17.91 -5.31
N ILE A 163 25.92 -18.48 -4.13
CA ILE A 163 26.26 -17.74 -2.91
C ILE A 163 27.59 -18.21 -2.35
N THR A 164 28.29 -17.34 -1.63
CA THR A 164 29.57 -17.65 -0.98
C THR A 164 29.69 -16.89 0.34
N LEU A 165 30.57 -17.36 1.23
CA LEU A 165 30.99 -16.59 2.41
C LEU A 165 32.07 -15.57 2.07
N ASP A 166 32.95 -15.91 1.12
CA ASP A 166 34.03 -15.04 0.62
C ASP A 166 34.31 -15.38 -0.85
N LYS A 167 34.37 -14.37 -1.71
CA LYS A 167 34.66 -14.54 -3.15
C LYS A 167 36.10 -14.96 -3.46
N LYS A 168 37.00 -14.86 -2.47
CA LYS A 168 38.42 -15.25 -2.57
C LYS A 168 38.67 -16.73 -2.24
N MET A 169 37.66 -17.45 -1.77
CA MET A 169 37.77 -18.89 -1.48
C MET A 169 38.14 -19.70 -2.73
N ARG A 170 38.81 -20.84 -2.52
CA ARG A 170 39.22 -21.73 -3.60
C ARG A 170 37.99 -22.42 -4.21
N GLY A 171 37.83 -22.27 -5.51
CA GLY A 171 36.76 -22.89 -6.29
C GLY A 171 36.38 -22.04 -7.49
N PRO A 172 35.81 -22.63 -8.54
CA PRO A 172 35.53 -21.92 -9.79
C PRO A 172 34.43 -20.85 -9.62
N ASP A 173 33.43 -21.12 -8.77
CA ASP A 173 32.20 -20.31 -8.72
C ASP A 173 32.24 -19.17 -7.69
N HIS A 174 33.14 -19.22 -6.70
CA HIS A 174 33.18 -18.22 -5.62
C HIS A 174 33.30 -16.78 -6.13
N LYS A 175 34.03 -16.56 -7.23
CA LYS A 175 34.27 -15.22 -7.80
C LYS A 175 33.00 -14.55 -8.33
N ILE A 176 32.02 -15.35 -8.78
CA ILE A 176 30.77 -14.85 -9.38
C ILE A 176 29.60 -14.87 -8.39
N SER A 177 29.71 -15.65 -7.32
CA SER A 177 28.72 -15.79 -6.26
C SER A 177 28.43 -14.48 -5.53
N LEU A 178 27.26 -14.42 -4.89
CA LEU A 178 26.87 -13.35 -3.98
C LEU A 178 27.32 -13.64 -2.55
N GLU A 179 27.89 -12.63 -1.89
CA GLU A 179 28.11 -12.66 -0.44
C GLU A 179 26.79 -12.38 0.31
N PRO A 180 26.69 -12.69 1.63
CA PRO A 180 25.42 -12.61 2.35
C PRO A 180 24.75 -11.23 2.32
N TYR A 181 25.53 -10.14 2.35
CA TYR A 181 24.99 -8.78 2.26
C TYR A 181 24.45 -8.46 0.85
N GLU A 182 25.06 -8.99 -0.20
CA GLU A 182 24.61 -8.81 -1.58
C GLU A 182 23.31 -9.58 -1.83
N LEU A 183 23.20 -10.81 -1.31
CA LEU A 183 21.96 -11.58 -1.35
C LEU A 183 20.83 -10.83 -0.63
N LYS A 184 21.10 -10.32 0.57
CA LYS A 184 20.13 -9.50 1.33
C LYS A 184 19.69 -8.26 0.54
N ARG A 185 20.63 -7.59 -0.13
CA ARG A 185 20.34 -6.42 -0.98
C ARG A 185 19.49 -6.82 -2.19
N LEU A 186 19.82 -7.90 -2.88
CA LEU A 186 19.04 -8.41 -4.01
C LEU A 186 17.59 -8.70 -3.60
N VAL A 187 17.38 -9.43 -2.51
CA VAL A 187 16.03 -9.75 -2.01
C VAL A 187 15.26 -8.48 -1.65
N ARG A 188 15.90 -7.54 -0.94
CA ARG A 188 15.28 -6.23 -0.62
C ARG A 188 14.85 -5.51 -1.89
N ASP A 189 15.72 -5.41 -2.88
CA ASP A 189 15.49 -4.63 -4.09
C ASP A 189 14.43 -5.26 -4.98
N ILE A 190 14.38 -6.59 -5.08
CA ILE A 190 13.28 -7.29 -5.75
C ILE A 190 11.94 -6.97 -5.06
N ARG A 191 11.87 -6.97 -3.73
CA ARG A 191 10.64 -6.67 -2.99
C ARG A 191 10.20 -5.21 -3.15
N VAL A 192 11.13 -4.28 -3.25
CA VAL A 192 10.82 -2.87 -3.54
C VAL A 192 10.35 -2.70 -4.99
N ALA A 193 11.04 -3.33 -5.94
CA ALA A 193 10.66 -3.28 -7.34
C ALA A 193 9.27 -3.87 -7.57
N ASP A 194 8.96 -5.02 -6.95
CA ASP A 194 7.65 -5.67 -7.03
C ASP A 194 6.49 -4.75 -6.58
N GLN A 195 6.69 -3.99 -5.49
CA GLN A 195 5.74 -2.97 -5.06
C GLN A 195 5.56 -1.83 -6.07
N ALA A 196 6.61 -1.50 -6.82
CA ALA A 196 6.61 -0.41 -7.79
C ALA A 196 6.06 -0.81 -9.17
N VAL A 197 6.17 -2.08 -9.58
CA VAL A 197 5.63 -2.58 -10.86
C VAL A 197 4.12 -2.34 -10.95
N GLY A 198 3.41 -2.49 -9.83
CA GLY A 198 2.02 -2.06 -9.70
C GLY A 198 1.01 -2.86 -10.53
N LYS A 199 -0.08 -2.20 -10.93
CA LYS A 199 -1.21 -2.79 -11.67
C LYS A 199 -1.37 -2.09 -13.01
N SER A 200 -1.93 -2.79 -14.00
CA SER A 200 -2.19 -2.23 -15.33
C SER A 200 -3.26 -1.13 -15.34
N LYS A 201 -4.15 -1.11 -14.33
CA LYS A 201 -5.19 -0.10 -14.20
C LYS A 201 -4.62 1.21 -13.65
N ARG A 202 -4.82 2.30 -14.40
CA ARG A 202 -4.53 3.66 -13.91
C ARG A 202 -5.61 4.13 -12.93
N PHE A 203 -5.18 4.78 -11.86
CA PHE A 203 -6.04 5.44 -10.89
C PHE A 203 -5.35 6.72 -10.40
N LEU A 204 -6.13 7.64 -9.84
CA LEU A 204 -5.58 8.84 -9.20
C LEU A 204 -5.23 8.52 -7.75
N LEU A 205 -4.04 8.95 -7.33
CA LEU A 205 -3.66 8.94 -5.93
C LEU A 205 -4.46 10.00 -5.15
N ARG A 206 -4.68 9.80 -3.86
CA ARG A 206 -5.38 10.79 -3.02
C ARG A 206 -4.73 12.18 -3.10
N GLY A 207 -3.39 12.23 -3.08
CA GLY A 207 -2.65 13.47 -3.28
C GLY A 207 -2.87 14.11 -4.66
N GLU A 208 -3.03 13.30 -5.71
CA GLU A 208 -3.37 13.82 -7.04
C GLU A 208 -4.80 14.37 -7.10
N ILE A 209 -5.76 13.77 -6.39
CA ILE A 209 -7.14 14.28 -6.29
C ILE A 209 -7.12 15.66 -5.62
N LEU A 210 -6.45 15.80 -4.47
CA LEU A 210 -6.34 17.08 -3.76
C LEU A 210 -5.62 18.14 -4.62
N ASN A 211 -4.53 17.77 -5.27
CA ASN A 211 -3.83 18.66 -6.19
C ASN A 211 -4.70 19.02 -7.40
N ARG A 212 -5.53 18.11 -7.90
CA ARG A 212 -6.46 18.38 -9.00
C ARG A 212 -7.50 19.40 -8.57
N GLU A 213 -8.09 19.27 -7.39
CA GLU A 213 -9.03 20.26 -6.83
C GLU A 213 -8.40 21.66 -6.77
N LEU A 214 -7.15 21.75 -6.31
CA LEU A 214 -6.45 23.03 -6.16
C LEU A 214 -5.97 23.65 -7.48
N PHE A 215 -5.37 22.84 -8.36
CA PHE A 215 -4.62 23.35 -9.52
C PHE A 215 -5.32 23.16 -10.86
N ALA A 216 -6.22 22.18 -10.99
CA ALA A 216 -6.96 22.00 -12.24
C ALA A 216 -7.97 23.13 -12.43
N LYS A 217 -8.53 23.18 -13.63
CA LYS A 217 -9.44 24.25 -14.07
C LYS A 217 -10.88 23.76 -14.04
N SER A 218 -11.80 24.71 -13.94
CA SER A 218 -13.23 24.53 -14.10
C SER A 218 -13.75 25.40 -15.24
N LEU A 219 -14.98 25.13 -15.67
CA LEU A 219 -15.81 26.05 -16.45
C LEU A 219 -16.48 27.05 -15.52
N LEU A 220 -16.31 28.33 -15.79
CA LEU A 220 -16.91 29.44 -15.05
C LEU A 220 -17.72 30.33 -16.00
N ALA A 221 -18.73 31.01 -15.47
CA ALA A 221 -19.46 32.04 -16.19
C ALA A 221 -18.52 33.20 -16.54
N ALA A 222 -18.48 33.60 -17.81
CA ALA A 222 -17.66 34.70 -18.31
C ALA A 222 -18.31 36.09 -18.13
N ASN A 223 -19.60 36.11 -17.80
CA ASN A 223 -20.42 37.28 -17.52
C ASN A 223 -21.62 36.81 -16.66
N ASP A 224 -22.45 37.75 -16.21
CA ASP A 224 -23.71 37.43 -15.52
C ASP A 224 -24.70 36.78 -16.50
N ILE A 225 -25.33 35.66 -16.09
CA ILE A 225 -26.25 34.86 -16.89
C ILE A 225 -27.54 34.64 -16.09
N SER A 226 -28.67 35.12 -16.61
CA SER A 226 -29.96 34.93 -15.96
C SER A 226 -30.52 33.52 -16.15
N ALA A 227 -31.27 33.03 -15.17
CA ALA A 227 -32.04 31.80 -15.27
C ALA A 227 -32.93 31.80 -16.52
N GLY A 228 -33.03 30.64 -17.19
CA GLY A 228 -33.74 30.49 -18.46
C GLY A 228 -32.91 30.83 -19.71
N THR A 229 -31.67 31.32 -19.55
CA THR A 229 -30.78 31.63 -20.67
C THR A 229 -30.14 30.36 -21.26
N ARG A 230 -30.06 30.29 -22.60
CA ARG A 230 -29.33 29.23 -23.30
C ARG A 230 -27.83 29.53 -23.31
N ILE A 231 -27.02 28.62 -22.79
CA ILE A 231 -25.57 28.80 -22.64
C ILE A 231 -24.88 28.75 -24.01
N THR A 232 -24.07 29.75 -24.32
CA THR A 232 -23.19 29.79 -25.50
C THR A 232 -21.72 29.66 -25.13
N ARG A 233 -20.84 29.50 -26.13
CA ARG A 233 -19.40 29.32 -25.87
C ARG A 233 -18.77 30.58 -25.24
N GLU A 234 -19.24 31.76 -25.60
CA GLU A 234 -18.74 33.07 -25.18
C GLU A 234 -19.07 33.35 -23.71
N MET A 235 -20.12 32.71 -23.18
CA MET A 235 -20.54 32.79 -21.78
C MET A 235 -19.65 31.94 -20.84
N ILE A 236 -18.67 31.21 -21.37
CA ILE A 236 -17.86 30.25 -20.61
C ILE A 236 -16.39 30.64 -20.65
N LYS A 237 -15.77 30.82 -19.47
CA LYS A 237 -14.30 30.93 -19.31
C LYS A 237 -13.74 29.73 -18.55
N VAL A 238 -12.45 29.47 -18.74
CA VAL A 238 -11.74 28.37 -18.08
C VAL A 238 -10.78 28.94 -17.05
N GLN A 239 -10.99 28.64 -15.78
CA GLN A 239 -10.18 29.17 -14.69
C GLN A 239 -10.11 28.16 -13.53
N GLY A 240 -9.02 28.19 -12.74
CA GLY A 240 -8.90 27.36 -11.54
C GLY A 240 -9.42 28.10 -10.30
N PRO A 241 -9.68 27.39 -9.18
CA PRO A 241 -9.50 25.95 -8.96
C PRO A 241 -10.55 25.04 -9.62
N SER A 242 -10.40 23.71 -9.46
CA SER A 242 -11.32 22.69 -9.99
C SER A 242 -12.50 22.44 -9.04
N LYS A 243 -13.39 23.42 -8.92
CA LYS A 243 -14.63 23.34 -8.10
C LYS A 243 -15.90 23.15 -8.91
N GLY A 244 -15.84 23.34 -10.23
CA GLY A 244 -16.96 23.14 -11.15
C GLY A 244 -16.67 22.06 -12.17
N LEU A 245 -17.44 22.09 -13.25
CA LEU A 245 -17.29 21.17 -14.38
C LEU A 245 -15.89 21.24 -15.00
N SER A 246 -15.36 20.07 -15.35
CA SER A 246 -14.09 19.99 -16.05
C SER A 246 -14.16 20.68 -17.42
N PRO A 247 -13.09 21.36 -17.89
CA PRO A 247 -13.08 21.99 -19.20
C PRO A 247 -13.38 21.04 -20.38
N SER A 248 -13.14 19.74 -20.21
CA SER A 248 -13.50 18.74 -21.21
C SER A 248 -15.02 18.60 -21.41
N ARG A 249 -15.83 19.00 -20.43
CA ARG A 249 -17.30 18.93 -20.45
C ARG A 249 -17.97 20.14 -21.10
N ILE A 250 -17.19 21.04 -21.71
CA ILE A 250 -17.73 22.28 -22.30
C ILE A 250 -18.78 22.00 -23.38
N GLY A 251 -18.63 20.92 -24.15
CA GLY A 251 -19.59 20.51 -25.18
C GLY A 251 -20.95 20.10 -24.60
N ASP A 252 -20.97 19.57 -23.38
CA ASP A 252 -22.20 19.12 -22.73
C ASP A 252 -23.02 20.29 -22.17
N LEU A 253 -22.35 21.41 -21.91
CA LEU A 253 -22.92 22.62 -21.34
C LEU A 253 -23.49 23.55 -22.43
N ILE A 254 -22.82 23.65 -23.59
CA ILE A 254 -23.26 24.52 -24.69
C ILE A 254 -24.64 24.08 -25.17
N GLY A 255 -25.55 25.03 -25.26
CA GLY A 255 -26.93 24.80 -25.69
C GLY A 255 -27.87 24.35 -24.56
N LYS A 256 -27.38 24.06 -23.35
CA LYS A 256 -28.23 23.86 -22.17
C LYS A 256 -28.88 25.18 -21.73
N VAL A 257 -30.00 25.07 -21.02
CA VAL A 257 -30.71 26.23 -20.45
C VAL A 257 -30.44 26.24 -18.95
N VAL A 258 -29.75 27.28 -18.48
CA VAL A 258 -29.41 27.40 -17.06
C VAL A 258 -30.66 27.60 -16.21
N GLN A 259 -30.77 26.94 -15.07
CA GLN A 259 -31.96 26.95 -14.22
C GLN A 259 -31.83 27.89 -13.01
N ARG A 260 -30.70 28.57 -12.88
CA ARG A 260 -30.38 29.52 -11.82
C ARG A 260 -29.63 30.71 -12.39
N ASP A 261 -29.67 31.83 -11.67
CA ASP A 261 -28.83 32.97 -12.00
C ASP A 261 -27.36 32.65 -11.66
N LEU A 262 -26.44 33.05 -12.54
CA LEU A 262 -25.00 32.94 -12.35
C LEU A 262 -24.38 34.32 -12.48
N GLN A 263 -23.50 34.67 -11.55
CA GLN A 263 -22.65 35.87 -11.65
C GLN A 263 -21.36 35.54 -12.39
N GLU A 264 -20.70 36.57 -12.95
CA GLU A 264 -19.37 36.38 -13.52
C GLU A 264 -18.42 35.70 -12.52
N GLY A 265 -17.81 34.59 -12.93
CA GLY A 265 -16.91 33.81 -12.10
C GLY A 265 -17.58 32.70 -11.28
N ASP A 266 -18.90 32.57 -11.33
CA ASP A 266 -19.58 31.40 -10.77
C ASP A 266 -19.22 30.14 -11.53
N TYR A 267 -19.15 29.02 -10.82
CA TYR A 267 -18.88 27.71 -11.39
C TYR A 267 -20.13 27.13 -12.03
N PHE A 268 -19.96 26.57 -13.24
CA PHE A 268 -20.93 25.63 -13.77
C PHE A 268 -20.78 24.28 -13.05
N LEU A 269 -21.89 23.66 -12.68
CA LEU A 269 -21.99 22.42 -11.91
C LEU A 269 -22.67 21.33 -12.75
N GLU A 270 -22.66 20.07 -12.28
CA GLU A 270 -23.35 18.97 -12.98
C GLU A 270 -24.86 19.23 -13.14
N GLU A 271 -25.47 19.92 -12.17
CA GLU A 271 -26.87 20.34 -12.21
C GLU A 271 -27.20 21.25 -13.41
N ASP A 272 -26.20 22.00 -13.92
CA ASP A 272 -26.37 22.85 -15.09
C ASP A 272 -26.40 22.03 -16.40
N ILE A 273 -26.03 20.73 -16.36
CA ILE A 273 -26.13 19.77 -17.47
C ILE A 273 -27.33 18.84 -17.30
N ASP A 274 -27.44 18.23 -16.12
CA ASP A 274 -28.38 17.13 -15.83
C ASP A 274 -29.69 17.60 -15.19
N GLY A 275 -29.75 18.86 -14.79
CA GLY A 275 -30.88 19.44 -14.07
C GLY A 275 -30.74 19.30 -12.54
N PRO A 276 -31.62 19.96 -11.78
CA PRO A 276 -31.56 19.95 -10.33
C PRO A 276 -31.80 18.54 -9.77
N CYS A 277 -30.94 18.11 -8.84
CA CYS A 277 -31.13 16.90 -8.07
C CYS A 277 -31.81 17.22 -6.74
N SER A 278 -33.02 16.72 -6.52
CA SER A 278 -33.68 16.84 -5.21
C SER A 278 -33.22 15.69 -4.30
N LEU A 279 -32.46 16.01 -3.25
CA LEU A 279 -32.12 15.07 -2.19
C LEU A 279 -33.09 15.22 -1.02
N ASP A 280 -33.87 14.18 -0.72
CA ASP A 280 -34.68 14.12 0.49
C ASP A 280 -33.88 13.49 1.64
N LEU A 281 -33.00 14.29 2.26
CA LEU A 281 -32.15 13.83 3.36
C LEU A 281 -32.97 13.37 4.58
N CYS A 282 -34.17 13.95 4.79
CA CYS A 282 -35.05 13.60 5.90
C CYS A 282 -35.49 12.13 5.85
N ASN A 283 -35.68 11.58 4.66
CA ASN A 283 -36.09 10.19 4.45
C ASN A 283 -34.97 9.26 3.96
N SER A 284 -33.76 9.78 3.71
CA SER A 284 -32.64 9.02 3.14
C SER A 284 -32.00 8.04 4.13
N PHE A 285 -32.07 8.30 5.43
CA PHE A 285 -31.38 7.50 6.45
C PHE A 285 -32.35 6.92 7.47
N ARG A 286 -32.31 5.59 7.65
CA ARG A 286 -33.08 4.89 8.70
C ARG A 286 -32.41 4.98 10.08
N SER A 287 -31.11 5.23 10.11
CA SER A 287 -30.32 5.40 11.32
C SER A 287 -30.26 6.87 11.73
N ARG A 288 -29.89 7.10 12.98
CA ARG A 288 -29.49 8.42 13.44
C ARG A 288 -28.29 8.91 12.61
N TRP A 289 -28.36 10.16 12.14
CA TRP A 289 -27.34 10.76 11.28
C TRP A 289 -27.05 12.22 11.69
N GLY A 290 -25.91 12.72 11.22
CA GLY A 290 -25.44 14.08 11.46
C GLY A 290 -24.77 14.68 10.23
N LEU A 291 -24.49 15.98 10.30
CA LEU A 291 -23.74 16.70 9.26
C LEU A 291 -22.53 17.40 9.87
N ILE A 292 -21.47 17.45 9.09
CA ILE A 292 -20.27 18.21 9.38
C ILE A 292 -20.44 19.61 8.79
N CYS A 293 -20.15 20.65 9.56
CA CYS A 293 -20.26 22.03 9.12
C CYS A 293 -19.14 22.92 9.66
N ARG A 294 -19.06 24.13 9.12
CA ARG A 294 -18.30 25.26 9.66
C ARG A 294 -19.26 26.21 10.38
N PHE A 295 -18.73 27.26 11.02
CA PHE A 295 -19.61 28.27 11.63
C PHE A 295 -20.43 29.05 10.58
N SER A 296 -19.91 29.20 9.36
CA SER A 296 -20.54 29.99 8.30
C SER A 296 -21.76 29.33 7.65
N ASP A 297 -21.79 27.99 7.57
CA ASP A 297 -22.82 27.21 6.88
C ASP A 297 -23.75 26.44 7.85
N PHE A 298 -23.55 26.60 9.17
CA PHE A 298 -24.33 25.90 10.19
C PHE A 298 -25.84 25.99 9.99
N ARG A 299 -26.38 27.19 9.68
CA ARG A 299 -27.83 27.38 9.51
C ARG A 299 -28.39 26.56 8.35
N GLU A 300 -27.63 26.47 7.26
CA GLU A 300 -27.99 25.69 6.08
C GLU A 300 -27.97 24.20 6.41
N MET A 301 -26.90 23.72 7.04
CA MET A 301 -26.77 22.32 7.44
C MET A 301 -27.84 21.89 8.46
N ALA A 302 -28.15 22.75 9.44
CA ALA A 302 -29.18 22.49 10.43
C ALA A 302 -30.60 22.42 9.84
N ALA A 303 -30.86 23.11 8.72
CA ALA A 303 -32.16 23.12 8.05
C ALA A 303 -32.54 21.75 7.46
N HIS A 304 -31.56 20.88 7.21
CA HIS A 304 -31.79 19.50 6.76
C HIS A 304 -32.27 18.55 7.87
N GLY A 305 -32.41 19.04 9.12
CA GLY A 305 -32.92 18.25 10.24
C GLY A 305 -32.02 17.12 10.77
N PRO A 306 -30.67 17.20 10.74
CA PRO A 306 -29.82 16.18 11.34
C PRO A 306 -30.06 16.06 12.85
N LYS A 307 -29.73 14.92 13.46
CA LYS A 307 -29.77 14.75 14.92
C LYS A 307 -28.49 15.24 15.61
N VAL A 308 -27.41 15.33 14.85
CA VAL A 308 -26.07 15.70 15.32
C VAL A 308 -25.48 16.71 14.36
N ILE A 309 -24.81 17.72 14.91
CA ILE A 309 -23.96 18.62 14.13
C ILE A 309 -22.53 18.50 14.66
N GLU A 310 -21.62 18.28 13.72
CA GLU A 310 -20.19 18.30 13.98
C GLU A 310 -19.59 19.60 13.42
N PHE A 311 -19.02 20.43 14.30
CA PHE A 311 -18.21 21.56 13.88
C PHE A 311 -16.77 21.10 13.67
N HIS A 312 -16.38 20.94 12.42
CA HIS A 312 -14.99 20.62 12.10
C HIS A 312 -14.18 21.90 12.03
N LEU A 313 -13.40 22.19 13.07
CA LEU A 313 -12.73 23.49 13.22
C LEU A 313 -11.44 23.57 12.40
N ALA A 314 -11.13 24.78 11.95
CA ALA A 314 -9.81 25.20 11.52
C ALA A 314 -9.31 26.27 12.49
N GLU A 315 -7.99 26.49 12.54
CA GLU A 315 -7.39 27.47 13.45
C GLU A 315 -8.01 28.87 13.32
N LYS A 316 -8.39 29.28 12.10
CA LYS A 316 -9.07 30.56 11.84
C LYS A 316 -10.44 30.70 12.53
N ASP A 317 -11.13 29.60 12.80
CA ASP A 317 -12.49 29.59 13.34
C ASP A 317 -12.50 30.10 14.79
N PHE A 318 -11.40 29.91 15.53
CA PHE A 318 -11.22 30.47 16.88
C PHE A 318 -11.17 32.00 16.89
N ARG A 319 -10.84 32.65 15.77
CA ARG A 319 -10.84 34.12 15.64
C ARG A 319 -12.21 34.69 15.29
N LEU A 320 -13.04 33.91 14.59
CA LEU A 320 -14.39 34.32 14.19
C LEU A 320 -15.35 34.33 15.39
N GLY A 321 -15.16 33.37 16.29
CA GLY A 321 -16.00 33.17 17.48
C GLY A 321 -17.37 32.58 17.11
N PHE A 322 -17.91 31.73 17.99
CA PHE A 322 -19.27 31.23 17.84
C PHE A 322 -20.27 32.30 18.29
N ARG A 323 -21.26 32.61 17.44
CA ARG A 323 -22.35 33.55 17.77
C ARG A 323 -23.65 32.78 17.98
N PRO A 324 -24.16 32.69 19.21
CA PRO A 324 -25.37 31.95 19.49
C PRO A 324 -26.58 32.63 18.85
N ASN A 325 -27.42 31.85 18.16
CA ASN A 325 -28.75 32.29 17.75
C ASN A 325 -29.75 31.23 18.20
N GLY A 326 -30.16 31.31 19.46
CA GLY A 326 -31.20 30.46 20.04
C GLY A 326 -30.72 29.08 20.49
N SER A 327 -31.69 28.23 20.81
CA SER A 327 -31.49 26.82 21.17
C SER A 327 -31.60 25.95 19.91
N CYS A 328 -30.69 25.00 19.78
CA CYS A 328 -30.62 24.01 18.71
C CYS A 328 -31.18 22.67 19.21
N HIS A 329 -31.84 21.93 18.32
CA HIS A 329 -32.41 20.62 18.65
C HIS A 329 -31.38 19.48 18.47
N GLN A 330 -30.22 19.78 17.91
CA GLN A 330 -29.16 18.83 17.60
C GLN A 330 -28.24 18.59 18.80
N GLU A 331 -27.61 17.42 18.84
CA GLU A 331 -26.45 17.20 19.71
C GLU A 331 -25.19 17.83 19.11
N LEU A 332 -24.28 18.26 20.00
CA LEU A 332 -23.05 18.93 19.64
C LEU A 332 -21.85 17.99 19.60
N ILE A 333 -21.15 17.98 18.47
CA ILE A 333 -19.80 17.45 18.33
C ILE A 333 -18.89 18.56 17.82
N VAL A 334 -17.67 18.64 18.34
CA VAL A 334 -16.65 19.57 17.87
C VAL A 334 -15.38 18.79 17.54
N HIS A 335 -14.90 18.89 16.31
CA HIS A 335 -13.66 18.26 15.89
C HIS A 335 -12.51 19.25 16.01
N VAL A 336 -11.46 18.86 16.73
CA VAL A 336 -10.26 19.68 16.92
C VAL A 336 -9.55 19.87 15.56
N PRO A 337 -8.97 21.05 15.27
CA PRO A 337 -8.17 21.22 14.06
C PRO A 337 -7.02 20.21 13.98
N GLU A 338 -6.81 19.64 12.80
CA GLU A 338 -5.72 18.68 12.56
C GLU A 338 -4.33 19.32 12.51
N TYR A 339 -4.24 20.64 12.35
CA TYR A 339 -2.99 21.37 12.19
C TYR A 339 -3.03 22.75 12.87
N ILE A 340 -1.84 23.21 13.28
CA ILE A 340 -1.58 24.49 13.94
C ILE A 340 -0.50 25.19 13.10
N GLY A 341 -0.87 26.24 12.36
CA GLY A 341 0.01 26.87 11.38
C GLY A 341 0.48 25.88 10.30
N ASP A 342 1.79 25.61 10.30
CA ASP A 342 2.49 24.70 9.38
C ASP A 342 2.83 23.33 10.01
N ARG A 343 2.31 23.04 11.22
CA ARG A 343 2.57 21.80 11.96
C ARG A 343 1.30 20.99 12.14
N LEU A 344 1.44 19.67 12.18
CA LEU A 344 0.36 18.77 12.58
C LEU A 344 0.11 18.90 14.08
N LEU A 345 -1.16 18.83 14.49
CA LEU A 345 -1.50 18.53 15.87
C LEU A 345 -1.09 17.08 16.16
N ASP A 346 -0.21 16.87 17.15
CA ASP A 346 0.34 15.57 17.48
C ASP A 346 0.49 15.38 19.00
N LEU A 347 -0.50 14.75 19.62
CA LEU A 347 -0.50 14.39 21.04
C LEU A 347 0.47 13.24 21.36
N CYS A 348 0.90 12.49 20.35
CA CYS A 348 1.89 11.42 20.48
C CYS A 348 3.34 11.91 20.25
N SER A 349 3.54 13.20 19.95
CA SER A 349 4.86 13.71 19.56
C SER A 349 5.90 13.51 20.67
N GLY A 350 7.09 13.05 20.28
CA GLY A 350 8.25 13.03 21.17
C GLY A 350 8.89 14.41 21.40
N SER A 351 8.44 15.44 20.69
CA SER A 351 8.84 16.83 20.92
C SER A 351 7.87 17.48 21.89
N GLU A 352 8.39 17.89 23.06
CA GLU A 352 7.59 18.54 24.10
C GLU A 352 6.94 19.84 23.63
N GLU A 353 7.61 20.59 22.75
CA GLU A 353 7.06 21.80 22.15
C GLU A 353 5.78 21.50 21.34
N ILE A 354 5.86 20.55 20.40
CA ILE A 354 4.73 20.17 19.53
C ILE A 354 3.59 19.58 20.37
N ARG A 355 3.93 18.72 21.33
CA ARG A 355 2.97 18.06 22.21
C ARG A 355 2.22 19.07 23.07
N ALA A 356 2.93 20.00 23.72
CA ALA A 356 2.34 21.03 24.57
C ALA A 356 1.47 22.02 23.76
N GLU A 357 1.87 22.37 22.54
CA GLU A 357 1.03 23.17 21.62
C GLU A 357 -0.26 22.43 21.23
N SER A 358 -0.15 21.12 20.95
CA SER A 358 -1.28 20.26 20.61
C SER A 358 -2.27 20.15 21.78
N VAL A 359 -1.78 19.91 23.00
CA VAL A 359 -2.59 19.90 24.23
C VAL A 359 -3.33 21.23 24.42
N LYS A 360 -2.64 22.37 24.25
CA LYS A 360 -3.27 23.69 24.34
C LYS A 360 -4.38 23.89 23.31
N MET A 361 -4.20 23.40 22.08
CA MET A 361 -5.23 23.50 21.04
C MET A 361 -6.46 22.64 21.37
N VAL A 362 -6.24 21.42 21.89
CA VAL A 362 -7.35 20.57 22.35
C VAL A 362 -8.10 21.24 23.49
N GLN A 363 -7.39 21.78 24.50
CA GLN A 363 -8.03 22.48 25.62
C GLN A 363 -8.86 23.68 25.16
N LYS A 364 -8.32 24.50 24.25
CA LYS A 364 -9.07 25.62 23.66
C LYS A 364 -10.35 25.17 22.95
N THR A 365 -10.29 24.02 22.28
CA THR A 365 -11.46 23.44 21.61
C THR A 365 -12.50 22.95 22.61
N ILE A 366 -12.07 22.32 23.71
CA ILE A 366 -12.95 21.90 24.81
C ILE A 366 -13.62 23.11 25.45
N ASP A 367 -12.87 24.18 25.73
CA ASP A 367 -13.42 25.41 26.33
C ASP A 367 -14.45 26.07 25.41
N LEU A 368 -14.19 26.11 24.11
CA LEU A 368 -15.16 26.56 23.11
C LEU A 368 -16.41 25.66 23.08
N THR A 369 -16.21 24.35 23.14
CA THR A 369 -17.31 23.37 23.18
C THR A 369 -18.20 23.58 24.40
N ARG A 370 -17.62 23.87 25.56
CA ARG A 370 -18.36 24.19 26.79
C ARG A 370 -19.18 25.47 26.66
N ILE A 371 -18.67 26.49 25.96
CA ILE A 371 -19.40 27.72 25.66
C ILE A 371 -20.59 27.44 24.72
N MET A 372 -20.42 26.54 23.75
CA MET A 372 -21.47 26.18 22.79
C MET A 372 -22.54 25.26 23.40
N ALA A 373 -22.16 24.35 24.29
CA ALA A 373 -23.00 23.27 24.80
C ALA A 373 -24.39 23.70 25.32
N PRO A 374 -24.57 24.83 26.04
CA PRO A 374 -25.90 25.27 26.49
C PRO A 374 -26.91 25.53 25.37
N HIS A 375 -26.44 25.70 24.12
CA HIS A 375 -27.28 25.91 22.96
C HIS A 375 -27.68 24.60 22.26
N PHE A 376 -27.14 23.44 22.67
CA PHE A 376 -27.37 22.15 22.02
C PHE A 376 -27.93 21.13 23.02
N GLN A 377 -28.37 19.98 22.51
CA GLN A 377 -28.88 18.89 23.33
C GLN A 377 -27.80 17.86 23.67
N GLY A 378 -28.01 17.10 24.75
CA GLY A 378 -27.16 15.98 25.13
C GLY A 378 -25.80 16.36 25.70
N LYS A 379 -24.95 15.35 25.91
CA LYS A 379 -23.57 15.55 26.36
C LYS A 379 -22.71 15.94 25.15
N PRO A 380 -22.05 17.11 25.16
CA PRO A 380 -21.22 17.54 24.05
C PRO A 380 -19.99 16.64 23.91
N LYS A 381 -19.60 16.35 22.67
CA LYS A 381 -18.44 15.49 22.38
C LYS A 381 -17.36 16.27 21.65
N VAL A 382 -16.10 15.91 21.89
CA VAL A 382 -14.93 16.49 21.22
C VAL A 382 -14.14 15.38 20.56
N ILE A 383 -13.99 15.44 19.24
CA ILE A 383 -13.18 14.48 18.47
C ILE A 383 -11.76 15.01 18.35
N VAL A 384 -10.78 14.14 18.64
CA VAL A 384 -9.37 14.49 18.63
C VAL A 384 -8.55 13.44 17.87
N HIS A 385 -7.68 13.91 16.97
CA HIS A 385 -6.68 13.05 16.37
C HIS A 385 -5.51 12.85 17.35
N PRO A 386 -5.10 11.61 17.64
CA PRO A 386 -3.96 11.37 18.53
C PRO A 386 -2.62 11.80 17.89
N GLY A 387 -2.52 11.87 16.56
CA GLY A 387 -1.28 12.21 15.83
C GLY A 387 -0.47 10.99 15.41
N ALA A 388 0.80 10.91 15.79
CA ALA A 388 1.72 9.79 15.48
C ALA A 388 2.06 9.61 13.99
N MET A 389 2.14 10.71 13.25
CA MET A 389 2.45 10.72 11.81
C MET A 389 3.90 11.13 11.56
N SER A 390 4.56 10.50 10.59
CA SER A 390 5.94 10.85 10.21
C SER A 390 6.16 10.68 8.71
N LEU A 391 7.09 11.45 8.12
CA LEU A 391 7.43 11.32 6.69
C LEU A 391 8.17 10.02 6.36
N SER A 392 9.10 9.58 7.22
CA SER A 392 9.96 8.43 6.91
C SER A 392 10.34 7.56 8.13
N ALA A 393 10.21 8.09 9.34
CA ALA A 393 10.64 7.40 10.55
C ALA A 393 9.61 6.36 11.01
N LYS A 394 10.04 5.10 11.18
CA LYS A 394 9.25 4.14 11.95
C LYS A 394 9.42 4.47 13.43
N LEU A 395 8.37 5.02 14.05
CA LEU A 395 8.40 5.43 15.44
C LEU A 395 8.08 4.26 16.38
N SER A 396 8.56 4.35 17.63
CA SER A 396 8.28 3.33 18.65
C SER A 396 6.87 3.51 19.18
N LYS A 397 6.01 2.51 18.98
CA LYS A 397 4.62 2.49 19.48
C LYS A 397 4.53 2.74 20.98
N GLU A 398 5.47 2.19 21.75
CA GLU A 398 5.51 2.37 23.20
C GLU A 398 5.72 3.84 23.58
N ARG A 399 6.65 4.53 22.91
CA ARG A 399 6.89 5.96 23.17
C ARG A 399 5.70 6.82 22.76
N LEU A 400 5.06 6.49 21.64
CA LEU A 400 3.86 7.19 21.16
C LEU A 400 2.69 7.03 22.14
N ARG A 401 2.48 5.80 22.64
CA ARG A 401 1.49 5.51 23.69
C ARG A 401 1.74 6.33 24.94
N GLN A 402 2.98 6.34 25.44
CA GLN A 402 3.35 7.10 26.64
C GLN A 402 3.10 8.61 26.48
N ALA A 403 3.48 9.18 25.33
CA ALA A 403 3.22 10.58 25.01
C ALA A 403 1.71 10.89 24.95
N LEU A 404 0.91 10.02 24.34
CA LEU A 404 -0.54 10.19 24.27
C LEU A 404 -1.18 10.16 25.67
N VAL A 405 -0.79 9.20 26.52
CA VAL A 405 -1.27 9.13 27.92
C VAL A 405 -0.92 10.40 28.67
N GLN A 406 0.31 10.91 28.52
CA GLN A 406 0.73 12.15 29.17
C GLN A 406 -0.11 13.34 28.69
N SER A 407 -0.28 13.49 27.38
CA SER A 407 -1.08 14.58 26.80
C SER A 407 -2.53 14.57 27.29
N LEU A 408 -3.15 13.39 27.38
CA LEU A 408 -4.53 13.27 27.88
C LEU A 408 -4.67 13.60 29.37
N ARG A 409 -3.64 13.35 30.18
CA ARG A 409 -3.62 13.74 31.61
C ARG A 409 -3.51 15.26 31.80
N GLU A 410 -2.92 15.95 30.85
CA GLU A 410 -2.77 17.42 30.87
C GLU A 410 -4.03 18.15 30.37
N ILE A 411 -4.98 17.43 29.78
CA ILE A 411 -6.24 17.97 29.25
C ILE A 411 -7.35 17.85 30.31
N ASP A 412 -8.02 18.95 30.61
CA ASP A 412 -9.25 18.95 31.41
C ASP A 412 -10.45 18.66 30.51
N GLY A 413 -10.86 17.39 30.46
CA GLY A 413 -12.03 16.91 29.74
C GLY A 413 -13.38 17.12 30.45
N GLY A 414 -13.42 17.80 31.60
CA GLY A 414 -14.66 17.99 32.37
C GLY A 414 -15.79 18.61 31.53
N GLY A 415 -17.01 18.10 31.68
CA GLY A 415 -18.19 18.64 30.99
C GLY A 415 -18.31 18.31 29.49
N VAL A 416 -17.36 17.57 28.91
CA VAL A 416 -17.42 17.03 27.54
C VAL A 416 -17.10 15.53 27.55
N GLU A 417 -17.39 14.85 26.44
CA GLU A 417 -16.87 13.51 26.16
C GLU A 417 -15.78 13.60 25.09
N ILE A 418 -14.55 13.22 25.44
CA ILE A 418 -13.45 13.19 24.48
C ILE A 418 -13.50 11.86 23.74
N LEU A 419 -13.44 11.92 22.41
CA LEU A 419 -13.37 10.79 21.51
C LEU A 419 -12.05 10.84 20.74
N LEU A 420 -11.28 9.75 20.75
CA LEU A 420 -10.10 9.63 19.89
C LEU A 420 -10.49 9.04 18.53
N GLU A 421 -10.07 9.67 17.44
CA GLU A 421 -10.33 9.14 16.10
C GLU A 421 -9.26 8.11 15.68
N ASN A 422 -9.68 7.00 15.09
CA ASN A 422 -8.75 6.05 14.47
C ASN A 422 -8.16 6.61 13.17
N LEU A 423 -6.87 6.44 12.98
CA LEU A 423 -6.12 7.12 11.92
C LEU A 423 -5.85 6.23 10.69
N PRO A 424 -5.69 6.83 9.49
CA PRO A 424 -5.32 6.07 8.30
C PRO A 424 -3.81 5.77 8.26
N PRO A 425 -3.37 4.74 7.51
CA PRO A 425 -1.96 4.33 7.44
C PRO A 425 -1.07 5.30 6.66
N TYR A 426 -1.63 5.99 5.67
CA TYR A 426 -0.88 6.81 4.72
C TYR A 426 -1.60 8.13 4.37
N PRO A 427 -1.82 9.03 5.35
CA PRO A 427 -2.50 10.30 5.09
C PRO A 427 -1.65 11.25 4.24
N TRP A 428 -2.30 12.24 3.63
CA TRP A 428 -1.66 13.25 2.81
C TRP A 428 -1.64 14.59 3.56
N TYR A 429 -0.47 15.03 4.00
CA TYR A 429 -0.29 16.30 4.72
C TYR A 429 0.81 17.13 4.06
N PHE A 430 0.59 18.44 4.00
CA PHE A 430 1.58 19.43 3.52
C PHE A 430 2.23 19.07 2.16
N GLY A 431 1.44 18.49 1.25
CA GLY A 431 1.92 18.13 -0.09
C GLY A 431 2.69 16.81 -0.20
N GLY A 432 2.72 15.99 0.86
CA GLY A 432 3.36 14.67 0.85
C GLY A 432 2.51 13.58 1.48
N GLN A 433 2.83 12.33 1.15
CA GLN A 433 2.28 11.17 1.87
C GLN A 433 3.09 10.95 3.14
N TRP A 434 2.40 10.96 4.29
CA TRP A 434 2.95 10.65 5.59
C TRP A 434 2.60 9.22 5.97
N LYS A 435 3.25 8.69 7.00
CA LYS A 435 3.05 7.34 7.52
C LYS A 435 2.52 7.41 8.94
N GLY A 436 1.40 6.73 9.17
CA GLY A 436 0.88 6.49 10.52
C GLY A 436 1.71 5.46 11.27
N ASN A 437 1.96 5.73 12.56
CA ASN A 437 2.75 4.85 13.42
C ASN A 437 1.96 4.28 14.60
N TYR A 438 0.83 4.88 14.98
CA TYR A 438 0.03 4.48 16.13
C TYR A 438 -1.46 4.84 15.96
N PHE A 439 -2.31 4.19 16.73
CA PHE A 439 -3.77 4.39 16.80
C PHE A 439 -4.51 4.09 15.48
N MET A 440 -4.09 3.02 14.81
CA MET A 440 -4.71 2.54 13.57
C MET A 440 -5.13 1.07 13.65
N ASP A 441 -4.50 0.28 14.52
CA ASP A 441 -4.77 -1.15 14.68
C ASP A 441 -5.90 -1.39 15.67
N ALA A 442 -6.85 -2.28 15.37
CA ALA A 442 -8.02 -2.51 16.21
C ALA A 442 -7.68 -2.95 17.65
N HIS A 443 -6.71 -3.86 17.82
CA HIS A 443 -6.31 -4.34 19.14
C HIS A 443 -5.51 -3.30 19.90
N GLU A 444 -4.68 -2.53 19.21
CA GLU A 444 -3.97 -1.38 19.77
C GLU A 444 -4.94 -0.31 20.30
N ILE A 445 -5.94 0.05 19.49
CA ILE A 445 -7.00 1.00 19.86
C ILE A 445 -7.75 0.46 21.07
N ARG A 446 -8.20 -0.80 21.03
CA ARG A 446 -8.93 -1.43 22.13
C ARG A 446 -8.14 -1.44 23.43
N SER A 447 -6.89 -1.89 23.38
CA SER A 447 -6.01 -1.94 24.55
C SER A 447 -5.72 -0.55 25.12
N PHE A 448 -5.67 0.49 24.29
CA PHE A 448 -5.54 1.85 24.77
C PHE A 448 -6.83 2.34 25.46
N CYS A 449 -7.97 2.21 24.78
CA CYS A 449 -9.25 2.71 25.26
C CYS A 449 -9.76 2.00 26.52
N GLU A 450 -9.55 0.69 26.65
CA GLU A 450 -9.91 -0.07 27.86
C GLU A 450 -9.09 0.39 29.09
N GLU A 451 -7.83 0.79 28.89
CA GLU A 451 -6.98 1.29 29.99
C GLU A 451 -7.30 2.75 30.33
N SER A 452 -7.50 3.60 29.32
CA SER A 452 -7.72 5.03 29.53
C SER A 452 -9.17 5.40 29.86
N GLY A 453 -10.13 4.49 29.59
CA GLY A 453 -11.56 4.76 29.70
C GLY A 453 -12.10 5.74 28.66
N ILE A 454 -11.39 5.93 27.54
CA ILE A 454 -11.75 6.89 26.48
C ILE A 454 -12.40 6.13 25.31
N HIS A 455 -13.54 6.62 24.84
CA HIS A 455 -14.23 6.12 23.65
C HIS A 455 -13.59 6.64 22.36
N ILE A 456 -13.98 6.06 21.23
CA ILE A 456 -13.46 6.44 19.91
C ILE A 456 -14.51 7.11 19.04
N CYS A 457 -14.05 8.01 18.18
CA CYS A 457 -14.76 8.33 16.96
C CYS A 457 -14.30 7.33 15.91
N PHE A 458 -15.18 6.44 15.48
CA PHE A 458 -14.83 5.43 14.50
C PHE A 458 -15.00 5.97 13.08
N ASP A 459 -13.88 6.35 12.45
CA ASP A 459 -13.83 6.63 11.03
C ASP A 459 -13.68 5.31 10.25
N LEU A 460 -14.78 4.91 9.60
CA LEU A 460 -14.87 3.71 8.77
C LEU A 460 -13.90 3.74 7.58
N SER A 461 -13.66 4.90 6.99
CA SER A 461 -12.76 5.06 5.84
C SER A 461 -11.31 4.86 6.27
N HIS A 462 -10.90 5.43 7.39
CA HIS A 462 -9.57 5.24 7.98
C HIS A 462 -9.32 3.78 8.32
N ALA A 463 -10.30 3.11 8.94
CA ALA A 463 -10.23 1.68 9.23
C ALA A 463 -10.12 0.84 7.96
N ALA A 464 -10.92 1.14 6.93
CA ALA A 464 -10.87 0.45 5.64
C ALA A 464 -9.50 0.63 4.94
N LEU A 465 -8.95 1.85 4.94
CA LEU A 465 -7.62 2.13 4.40
C LEU A 465 -6.54 1.36 5.16
N TYR A 466 -6.61 1.31 6.49
CA TYR A 466 -5.68 0.53 7.31
C TYR A 466 -5.78 -0.97 7.03
N CYS A 467 -6.99 -1.51 6.98
CA CYS A 467 -7.24 -2.92 6.72
C CYS A 467 -6.72 -3.33 5.34
N ASN A 468 -6.98 -2.53 4.31
CA ASN A 468 -6.43 -2.75 2.97
C ASN A 468 -4.90 -2.71 2.96
N ALA A 469 -4.29 -1.76 3.67
CA ALA A 469 -2.83 -1.63 3.75
C ALA A 469 -2.14 -2.75 4.55
N LYS A 470 -2.88 -3.48 5.37
CA LYS A 470 -2.38 -4.55 6.24
C LYS A 470 -2.97 -5.93 5.92
N GLU A 471 -3.74 -6.02 4.85
CA GLU A 471 -4.42 -7.26 4.43
C GLU A 471 -5.25 -7.87 5.57
N LYS A 472 -6.01 -7.03 6.26
CA LYS A 472 -6.90 -7.41 7.37
C LYS A 472 -8.36 -7.34 6.93
N ASP A 473 -9.20 -8.12 7.60
CA ASP A 473 -10.65 -8.03 7.42
C ASP A 473 -11.23 -6.83 8.20
N LEU A 474 -12.05 -6.03 7.51
CA LEU A 474 -12.67 -4.83 8.09
C LEU A 474 -13.78 -5.18 9.08
N SER A 475 -14.47 -6.31 8.89
CA SER A 475 -15.54 -6.75 9.79
C SER A 475 -14.94 -7.19 11.13
N ASP A 476 -13.84 -7.96 11.09
CA ASP A 476 -13.07 -8.32 12.29
C ASP A 476 -12.56 -7.07 13.02
N PHE A 477 -12.04 -6.09 12.28
CA PHE A 477 -11.64 -4.80 12.85
C PHE A 477 -12.79 -4.15 13.63
N ILE A 478 -13.94 -3.99 12.97
CA ILE A 478 -15.13 -3.36 13.55
C ILE A 478 -15.58 -4.12 14.80
N LEU A 479 -15.63 -5.46 14.77
CA LEU A 479 -16.05 -6.27 15.92
C LEU A 479 -15.15 -6.04 17.15
N VAL A 480 -13.85 -5.83 16.94
CA VAL A 480 -12.91 -5.57 18.03
C VAL A 480 -13.13 -4.20 18.66
N VAL A 481 -13.37 -3.15 17.86
CA VAL A 481 -13.51 -1.77 18.37
C VAL A 481 -14.93 -1.36 18.72
N LYS A 482 -15.95 -2.08 18.24
CA LYS A 482 -17.38 -1.77 18.45
C LYS A 482 -17.77 -1.44 19.89
N PRO A 483 -17.26 -2.10 20.95
CA PRO A 483 -17.61 -1.76 22.33
C PRO A 483 -17.13 -0.37 22.79
N LEU A 484 -16.29 0.29 22.00
CA LEU A 484 -15.62 1.55 22.32
C LEU A 484 -16.19 2.73 21.51
N ILE A 485 -17.03 2.45 20.52
CA ILE A 485 -17.75 3.42 19.67
C ILE A 485 -19.03 3.81 20.39
#